data_AF-A0A8H4P4P7-F1
#
_entry.id   AF-A0A8H4P4P7-F1
#
_cell.length_a   1.000
_cell.length_b   1.000
_cell.length_c   1.000
_cell.angle_alpha   90.00
_cell.angle_beta   90.00
_cell.angle_gamma   90.00
#
_symmetry.space_group_name_H-M   'P 1'
#
loop_
_entity.id
_entity.type
_entity.pdbx_description
1 polymer ?
#
loop_
_entity_poly.entity_id
_entity_poly.type
_entity_poly.pdbx_seq_one_letter_code
_entity_poly.pdbx_strand_id
1 'polypeptide(L)'
;MLFIGPNDLASSMGYVAFDHASIPEVQEASANVLKATLDAGKYAGHFALSADAGKFSVIVTQSHTDERFALAANKYKQGFHFVNCGADIVAVTAWMSNEVAILKQLVASSAEQSPPKTNGVAQVKFNEESKTEYNVSYS
;
A
#
# COMPACT_ATOMS: atom_id res chain seq x y z
N MET A 1 -3.21 21.91 21.61
CA MET A 1 -3.61 21.17 20.39
C MET A 1 -3.65 19.71 20.75
N LEU A 2 -4.61 18.96 20.22
CA LEU A 2 -4.72 17.51 20.41
C LEU A 2 -4.83 16.84 19.04
N PHE A 3 -4.19 15.68 18.88
CA PHE A 3 -4.19 14.90 17.65
C PHE A 3 -4.65 13.47 17.92
N ILE A 4 -5.51 12.93 17.05
CA ILE A 4 -6.02 11.56 17.14
C ILE A 4 -5.37 10.68 16.07
N GLY A 5 -4.58 9.70 16.53
CA GLY A 5 -4.20 8.53 15.74
C GLY A 5 -5.22 7.42 15.96
N PRO A 6 -6.06 7.05 14.96
CA PRO A 6 -7.16 6.12 15.19
C PRO A 6 -6.66 4.68 15.44
N ASN A 7 -5.52 4.30 14.87
CA ASN A 7 -4.85 3.01 15.16
C ASN A 7 -4.43 2.90 16.63
N ASP A 8 -3.80 3.96 17.16
CA ASP A 8 -3.31 4.01 18.55
C ASP A 8 -4.48 4.05 19.53
N LEU A 9 -5.54 4.80 19.19
CA LEU A 9 -6.77 4.86 19.97
C LEU A 9 -7.44 3.48 20.05
N ALA A 10 -7.65 2.80 18.92
CA ALA A 10 -8.21 1.46 18.88
C ALA A 10 -7.37 0.46 19.70
N SER A 11 -6.04 0.50 19.55
CA SER A 11 -5.12 -0.35 20.30
C SER A 11 -5.20 -0.11 21.80
N SER A 12 -5.28 1.17 22.22
CA SER A 12 -5.41 1.55 23.63
C SER A 12 -6.74 1.13 24.25
N MET A 13 -7.77 1.00 23.41
CA MET A 13 -9.10 0.50 23.80
C MET A 13 -9.21 -1.03 23.75
N GLY A 14 -8.13 -1.75 23.38
CA GLY A 14 -8.09 -3.21 23.33
C GLY A 14 -8.55 -3.83 22.02
N TYR A 15 -8.70 -3.03 20.96
CA TYR A 15 -9.08 -3.50 19.63
C TYR A 15 -7.88 -3.64 18.69
N VAL A 16 -8.08 -4.36 17.58
CA VAL A 16 -7.11 -4.43 16.49
C VAL A 16 -7.01 -3.06 15.82
N ALA A 17 -5.79 -2.52 15.75
CA ALA A 17 -5.51 -1.17 15.25
C ALA A 17 -6.14 -0.86 13.89
N PHE A 18 -6.07 -1.82 12.96
CA PHE A 18 -6.50 -1.64 11.57
C PHE A 18 -8.03 -1.72 11.39
N ASP A 19 -8.77 -2.12 12.43
CA ASP A 19 -10.23 -2.18 12.42
C ASP A 19 -10.88 -0.90 12.97
N HIS A 20 -10.08 0.13 13.33
CA HIS A 20 -10.56 1.36 13.98
C HIS A 20 -11.77 2.01 13.30
N ALA A 21 -11.86 1.93 11.96
CA ALA A 21 -12.91 2.57 11.18
C ALA A 21 -14.27 1.86 11.32
N SER A 22 -14.29 0.56 11.61
CA SER A 22 -15.51 -0.24 11.75
C SER A 22 -15.97 -0.37 13.20
N ILE A 23 -15.17 0.05 14.18
CA ILE A 23 -15.48 -0.08 15.62
C ILE A 23 -16.24 1.16 16.11
N PRO A 24 -17.53 1.05 16.48
CA PRO A 24 -18.35 2.18 16.90
C PRO A 24 -17.78 2.93 18.12
N GLU A 25 -17.24 2.19 19.10
CA GLU A 25 -16.69 2.75 20.33
C GLU A 25 -15.47 3.64 20.05
N VAL A 26 -14.65 3.28 19.04
CA VAL A 26 -13.50 4.09 18.61
C VAL A 26 -13.95 5.37 17.90
N GLN A 27 -15.04 5.31 17.13
CA GLN A 27 -15.63 6.49 16.50
C GLN A 27 -16.25 7.43 17.54
N GLU A 28 -16.95 6.89 18.54
CA GLU A 28 -17.51 7.65 19.66
C GLU A 28 -16.39 8.31 20.48
N ALA A 29 -15.35 7.57 20.84
CA ALA A 29 -14.20 8.11 21.57
C ALA A 29 -13.54 9.26 20.78
N SER A 30 -13.39 9.11 19.47
CA SER A 30 -12.86 10.16 18.60
C SER A 30 -13.72 11.43 18.61
N ALA A 31 -15.05 11.28 18.59
CA ALA A 31 -16.00 12.39 18.66
C ALA A 31 -15.96 13.10 20.02
N ASN A 32 -15.86 12.35 21.11
CA ASN A 32 -15.74 12.89 22.47
C ASN A 32 -14.45 13.70 22.64
N VAL A 33 -13.33 13.19 22.12
CA VAL A 33 -12.05 13.91 22.12
C VAL A 33 -12.11 15.17 21.27
N LEU A 34 -12.74 15.12 20.09
CA LEU A 34 -12.99 16.31 19.27
C LEU A 34 -13.77 17.36 20.06
N LYS A 35 -14.93 16.98 20.61
CA LYS A 35 -15.77 17.88 21.41
C LYS A 35 -14.99 18.51 22.55
N ALA A 36 -14.30 17.72 23.37
CA ALA A 36 -13.51 18.23 24.49
C ALA A 36 -12.39 19.20 24.04
N THR A 37 -11.77 18.92 22.89
CA THR A 37 -10.71 19.79 22.33
C THR A 37 -11.29 21.14 21.87
N LEU A 38 -12.46 21.12 21.24
CA LEU A 38 -13.18 22.33 20.81
C LEU A 38 -13.69 23.14 22.01
N ASP A 39 -14.30 22.48 23.00
CA ASP A 39 -14.78 23.11 24.23
C ASP A 39 -13.64 23.81 24.99
N ALA A 40 -12.41 23.27 24.91
CA ALA A 40 -11.20 23.87 25.48
C ALA A 40 -10.57 24.99 24.62
N GLY A 41 -11.17 25.34 23.48
CA GLY A 41 -10.65 26.34 22.54
C GLY A 41 -9.30 25.98 21.93
N LYS A 42 -9.03 24.69 21.72
CA LYS A 42 -7.75 24.20 21.17
C LYS A 42 -7.93 23.65 19.75
N TYR A 43 -6.84 23.65 18.98
CA TYR A 43 -6.79 22.97 17.68
C TYR A 43 -6.89 21.45 17.84
N ALA A 44 -7.76 20.85 17.04
CA ALA A 44 -7.99 19.41 16.94
C ALA A 44 -7.49 18.90 15.60
N GLY A 45 -6.74 17.80 15.59
CA GLY A 45 -6.34 17.11 14.37
C GLY A 45 -6.59 15.60 14.41
N HIS A 46 -6.61 14.99 13.23
CA HIS A 46 -6.91 13.58 13.05
C HIS A 46 -6.08 12.99 11.91
N PHE A 47 -5.72 11.72 12.01
CA PHE A 47 -5.15 10.96 10.91
C PHE A 47 -6.24 10.17 10.19
N ALA A 48 -6.40 10.37 8.88
CA ALA A 48 -7.44 9.71 8.08
C ALA A 48 -6.89 9.36 6.70
N LEU A 49 -6.35 8.14 6.57
CA LEU A 49 -6.03 7.56 5.27
C LEU A 49 -7.32 7.24 4.52
N SER A 50 -7.37 7.60 3.25
CA SER A 50 -8.40 7.10 2.34
C SER A 50 -8.21 5.60 2.14
N ALA A 51 -9.31 4.86 2.00
CA ALA A 51 -9.33 3.40 1.83
C ALA A 51 -8.53 2.89 0.60
N ASP A 52 -8.07 3.79 -0.27
CA ASP A 52 -7.40 3.47 -1.54
C ASP A 52 -5.88 3.35 -1.46
N ALA A 53 -5.25 3.44 -0.28
CA ALA A 53 -3.80 3.21 -0.20
C ALA A 53 -3.37 1.81 -0.71
N GLY A 54 -4.29 0.84 -0.81
CA GLY A 54 -4.05 -0.48 -1.42
C GLY A 54 -4.85 -0.79 -2.68
N LYS A 55 -5.68 0.16 -3.17
CA LYS A 55 -6.58 -0.04 -4.33
C LYS A 55 -6.39 1.07 -5.36
N PHE A 56 -5.19 1.22 -5.90
CA PHE A 56 -5.04 1.93 -7.16
C PHE A 56 -5.42 0.98 -8.30
N SER A 57 -6.72 0.75 -8.50
CA SER A 57 -7.17 0.07 -9.71
C SER A 57 -6.86 0.99 -10.90
N VAL A 58 -6.06 0.50 -11.85
CA VAL A 58 -5.82 1.15 -13.14
C VAL A 58 -7.17 1.51 -13.76
N ILE A 59 -7.49 2.80 -13.78
CA ILE A 59 -8.64 3.31 -14.49
C ILE A 59 -8.14 3.82 -15.84
N VAL A 60 -8.47 3.07 -16.89
CA VAL A 60 -8.36 3.51 -18.29
C VAL A 60 -9.63 4.27 -18.72
N THR A 61 -10.56 4.58 -17.81
CA THR A 61 -11.85 5.22 -18.15
C THR A 61 -12.11 6.50 -17.35
N GLN A 62 -12.31 7.61 -18.06
CA GLN A 62 -12.41 9.02 -17.61
C GLN A 62 -13.52 9.40 -16.60
N SER A 63 -14.06 8.49 -15.80
CA SER A 63 -15.08 8.83 -14.80
C SER A 63 -14.62 8.42 -13.39
N HIS A 64 -13.74 9.22 -12.78
CA HIS A 64 -13.49 9.13 -11.35
C HIS A 64 -14.31 10.22 -10.65
N THR A 65 -15.36 9.84 -9.93
CA THR A 65 -15.71 10.56 -8.71
C THR A 65 -14.56 10.37 -7.74
N ASP A 66 -13.97 11.47 -7.27
CA ASP A 66 -12.69 11.46 -6.55
C ASP A 66 -12.88 11.00 -5.09
N GLU A 67 -13.00 9.68 -4.87
CA GLU A 67 -13.14 9.07 -3.54
C GLU A 67 -11.83 9.10 -2.72
N ARG A 68 -10.72 9.46 -3.37
CA ARG A 68 -9.34 9.36 -2.87
C ARG A 68 -9.01 10.22 -1.65
N PHE A 69 -9.93 11.03 -1.13
CA PHE A 69 -9.79 11.77 0.13
C PHE A 69 -11.08 11.83 0.96
N ALA A 70 -12.05 10.96 0.68
CA ALA A 70 -13.39 11.02 1.29
C ALA A 70 -13.36 10.96 2.83
N LEU A 71 -12.53 10.08 3.41
CA LEU A 71 -12.37 9.98 4.86
C LEU A 71 -11.77 11.27 5.46
N ALA A 72 -10.72 11.81 4.86
CA ALA A 72 -10.10 13.04 5.33
C ALA A 72 -11.05 14.23 5.22
N ALA A 73 -11.78 14.34 4.10
CA ALA A 73 -12.80 15.36 3.89
C ALA A 73 -13.94 15.26 4.91
N ASN A 74 -14.37 14.04 5.26
CA ASN A 74 -15.38 13.83 6.29
C ASN A 74 -14.88 14.26 7.67
N LYS A 75 -13.62 13.98 8.03
CA LYS A 75 -13.04 14.48 9.29
C LYS A 75 -12.95 16.00 9.32
N TYR A 76 -12.55 16.64 8.22
CA TYR A 76 -12.58 18.10 8.14
C TYR A 76 -14.00 18.66 8.35
N LYS A 77 -15.01 18.09 7.70
CA LYS A 77 -16.43 18.47 7.87
C LYS A 77 -16.96 18.26 9.28
N GLN A 78 -16.42 17.30 10.04
CA GLN A 78 -16.76 17.09 11.45
C GLN A 78 -16.24 18.21 12.38
N GLY A 79 -15.30 19.03 11.92
CA GLY A 79 -14.72 20.14 12.70
C GLY A 79 -13.26 19.94 13.11
N PHE A 80 -12.57 18.91 12.58
CA PHE A 80 -11.12 18.84 12.73
C PHE A 80 -10.45 19.96 11.93
N HIS A 81 -9.50 20.66 12.56
CA HIS A 81 -8.84 21.83 11.97
C HIS A 81 -7.73 21.45 10.99
N PHE A 82 -7.10 20.30 11.22
CA PHE A 82 -6.10 19.75 10.32
C PHE A 82 -6.25 18.23 10.28
N VAL A 83 -6.10 17.66 9.08
CA VAL A 83 -6.25 16.23 8.87
C VAL A 83 -5.04 15.74 8.09
N ASN A 84 -4.28 14.82 8.68
CA ASN A 84 -3.25 14.11 7.94
C ASN A 84 -3.94 13.02 7.09
N CYS A 85 -3.76 13.06 5.78
CA CYS A 85 -4.41 12.17 4.82
C CYS A 85 -3.50 11.06 4.25
N GLY A 86 -2.27 10.94 4.74
CA GLY A 86 -1.25 10.14 4.09
C GLY A 86 0.09 10.10 4.82
N ALA A 87 0.87 9.06 4.53
CA ALA A 87 2.29 9.02 4.85
C ALA A 87 3.07 8.77 3.56
N ASP A 88 4.26 9.38 3.44
CA ASP A 88 5.16 9.23 2.30
C ASP A 88 5.51 7.76 2.02
N ILE A 89 5.84 7.00 3.07
CA ILE A 89 6.16 5.58 2.97
C ILE A 89 4.96 4.77 2.47
N VAL A 90 3.74 5.12 2.88
CA VAL A 90 2.51 4.44 2.43
C VAL A 90 2.26 4.75 0.96
N ALA A 91 2.39 6.02 0.56
CA ALA A 91 2.19 6.44 -0.83
C ALA A 91 3.19 5.80 -1.79
N VAL A 92 4.48 5.81 -1.45
CA VAL A 92 5.54 5.19 -2.27
C VAL A 92 5.37 3.68 -2.32
N THR A 93 5.09 3.03 -1.18
CA THR A 93 4.88 1.57 -1.14
C THR A 93 3.66 1.17 -1.98
N ALA A 94 2.57 1.91 -1.89
CA ALA A 94 1.38 1.69 -2.70
C ALA A 94 1.67 1.81 -4.20
N TRP A 95 2.33 2.90 -4.61
CA TRP A 95 2.69 3.13 -5.99
C TRP A 95 3.63 2.04 -6.53
N MET A 96 4.71 1.73 -5.82
CA MET A 96 5.66 0.70 -6.22
C MET A 96 5.01 -0.69 -6.29
N SER A 97 4.12 -1.02 -5.36
CA SER A 97 3.38 -2.29 -5.38
C SER A 97 2.52 -2.42 -6.64
N ASN A 98 1.90 -1.32 -7.08
CA ASN A 98 1.15 -1.27 -8.32
C ASN A 98 2.05 -1.45 -9.56
N GLU A 99 3.18 -0.74 -9.65
CA GLU A 99 4.12 -0.89 -10.77
C GLU A 99 4.67 -2.32 -10.87
N VAL A 100 4.99 -2.95 -9.73
CA VAL A 100 5.41 -4.36 -9.68
C VAL A 100 4.30 -5.30 -10.14
N ALA A 101 3.03 -5.01 -9.82
CA ALA A 101 1.90 -5.80 -10.29
C ALA A 101 1.75 -5.73 -11.82
N ILE A 102 1.90 -4.53 -12.40
CA ILE A 102 1.89 -4.32 -13.85
C ILE A 102 3.05 -5.10 -14.50
N LEU A 103 4.26 -4.98 -13.96
CA LEU A 103 5.44 -5.68 -14.48
C LEU A 103 5.23 -7.20 -14.48
N LYS A 104 4.67 -7.76 -13.39
CA LYS A 104 4.35 -9.19 -13.31
C LYS A 104 3.38 -9.63 -14.41
N GLN A 105 2.36 -8.82 -14.72
CA GLN A 105 1.42 -9.12 -15.79
C GLN A 105 2.11 -9.13 -17.17
N LEU A 106 2.95 -8.14 -17.45
CA LEU A 106 3.69 -8.04 -18.72
C LEU A 106 4.67 -9.20 -18.94
N VAL A 107 5.41 -9.59 -17.89
CA VAL A 107 6.36 -10.71 -17.96
C VAL A 107 5.64 -12.06 -18.05
N ALA A 108 4.54 -12.24 -17.32
CA ALA A 108 3.71 -13.44 -17.43
C ALA A 108 3.13 -13.60 -18.85
N SER A 109 2.74 -12.49 -19.48
CA SER A 109 2.24 -12.47 -20.88
C SER A 109 3.34 -12.80 -21.90
N SER A 110 4.62 -12.67 -21.52
CA SER A 110 5.78 -12.94 -22.37
C SER A 110 6.34 -14.37 -22.18
N ALA A 111 5.85 -15.13 -21.20
CA ALA A 111 6.36 -16.45 -20.83
C ALA A 111 5.94 -17.59 -21.77
N GLU A 112 5.16 -17.33 -22.83
CA GLU A 112 4.97 -18.29 -23.94
C GLU A 112 6.21 -18.40 -24.86
N GLN A 113 7.25 -17.57 -24.66
CA GLN A 113 8.44 -17.57 -25.49
C GLN A 113 9.68 -18.07 -24.74
N SER A 114 9.98 -19.37 -24.91
CA SER A 114 11.27 -20.05 -24.73
C SER A 114 12.01 -19.87 -23.38
N PRO A 115 12.77 -20.88 -22.92
CA PRO A 115 13.53 -20.76 -21.67
C PRO A 115 14.50 -19.55 -21.70
N PRO A 116 14.71 -18.88 -20.55
CA PRO A 116 15.56 -17.70 -20.47
C PRO A 116 16.98 -18.02 -20.98
N LYS A 117 17.37 -17.39 -22.09
CA LYS A 117 18.74 -17.45 -22.61
C LYS A 117 19.61 -16.58 -21.71
N THR A 118 20.42 -17.20 -20.88
CA THR A 118 21.49 -16.51 -20.16
C THR A 118 22.79 -16.65 -20.94
N ASN A 119 23.71 -15.69 -20.82
CA ASN A 119 25.08 -15.80 -21.36
C ASN A 119 25.99 -16.72 -20.51
N GLY A 120 25.39 -17.53 -19.61
CA GLY A 120 26.07 -18.37 -18.64
C GLY A 120 26.52 -19.70 -19.25
N VAL A 121 27.78 -20.04 -18.94
CA VAL A 121 28.62 -21.14 -19.44
C VAL A 121 27.88 -22.48 -19.64
N ALA A 122 28.23 -23.15 -20.74
CA ALA A 122 27.74 -24.45 -21.17
C ALA A 122 27.55 -25.46 -20.03
N GLN A 123 26.45 -26.21 -20.09
CA GLN A 123 26.25 -27.44 -19.32
C GLN A 123 27.34 -28.44 -19.70
N VAL A 124 28.46 -28.45 -18.97
CA VAL A 124 29.48 -29.48 -19.10
C VAL A 124 28.88 -30.77 -18.56
N LYS A 125 28.44 -31.65 -19.46
CA LYS A 125 28.16 -33.04 -19.10
C LYS A 125 29.50 -33.75 -18.94
N PHE A 126 29.90 -34.01 -17.70
CA PHE A 126 31.01 -34.92 -17.43
C PHE A 126 30.53 -36.35 -17.70
N ASN A 127 31.21 -37.03 -18.63
CA ASN A 127 31.09 -38.48 -18.77
C ASN A 127 32.20 -39.12 -17.92
N GLU A 128 31.83 -39.90 -16.89
CA GLU A 128 32.78 -40.41 -15.90
C GLU A 128 33.77 -41.47 -16.46
N GLU A 129 33.64 -41.87 -17.73
CA GLU A 129 34.42 -43.01 -18.27
C GLU A 129 35.51 -42.67 -19.29
N SER A 130 35.70 -41.42 -19.74
CA SER A 130 36.80 -41.12 -20.68
C SER A 130 37.30 -39.68 -20.59
N LYS A 131 38.52 -39.51 -20.07
CA LYS A 131 39.28 -38.24 -20.05
C LYS A 131 39.70 -37.82 -21.47
N THR A 132 38.78 -37.33 -22.29
CA THR A 132 39.11 -36.65 -23.55
C THR A 132 38.12 -35.54 -23.85
N GLU A 133 38.65 -34.32 -24.02
CA GLU A 133 37.91 -33.12 -24.40
C GLU A 133 37.26 -33.28 -25.79
N TYR A 134 36.05 -32.74 -25.97
CA TYR A 134 35.46 -32.57 -27.29
C TYR A 134 34.90 -31.17 -27.52
N ASN A 135 35.05 -30.74 -28.78
CA ASN A 135 34.90 -29.39 -29.33
C ASN A 135 33.57 -28.69 -29.03
N VAL A 136 33.68 -27.40 -28.72
CA VAL A 136 32.56 -26.46 -28.59
C VAL A 136 32.12 -26.01 -29.98
N SER A 137 30.89 -26.34 -30.40
CA SER A 137 30.24 -25.68 -31.55
C SER A 137 29.31 -24.58 -31.06
N TYR A 138 29.43 -23.39 -31.64
CA TYR A 138 28.56 -22.25 -31.38
C TYR A 138 27.40 -22.21 -32.39
N SER A 139 26.20 -21.89 -31.91
CA SER A 139 25.02 -21.53 -32.73
C SER A 139 24.66 -20.08 -32.52
#